data_AF-A0A1Q3IZG5-F1
#
_entry.id   AF-A0A1Q3IZG5-F1
#
_cell.length_a   1.000
_cell.length_b   1.000
_cell.length_c   1.000
_cell.angle_alpha   90.00
_cell.angle_beta   90.00
_cell.angle_gamma   90.00
#
_symmetry.space_group_name_H-M   'P 1'
#
loop_
_entity.id
_entity.type
_entity.pdbx_description
1 polymer ?
#
loop_
_entity_poly.entity_id
_entity_poly.type
_entity_poly.pdbx_seq_one_letter_code
_entity_poly.pdbx_strand_id
1 'polypeptide(L)'
;MAVLEYDRVEGWEPLFDAWMAEIAPADVLQETASPQEYIEDAGALFLDGIGKDELTEFLGEKLAPHSLQVFHGTRVSDATLSAIRREGLKPLSLAGRRATLVAELQDHPRWRECEPRLDAALHRFGPGWERGGAGKREDDAVHACLSRNGLVKGCNHYLTHGAEVDNHIVREVFGDDSGLDLLAAKRKPYLISFALNFAAAEAAANPHGLRYEGLPFVTQKFLNAWAFRLGNRQWQPAGARISDALMVSGGVAPDRLTIEPLTDADLQR
;
A
#
# COMPACT_ATOMS: atom_id res chain seq x y z
N MET A 1 11.58 18.91 -6.33
CA MET A 1 11.61 17.46 -6.57
C MET A 1 10.29 17.06 -7.18
N ALA A 2 10.29 16.33 -8.30
CA ALA A 2 9.06 15.83 -8.90
C ALA A 2 8.55 14.62 -8.11
N VAL A 3 7.23 14.52 -7.94
CA VAL A 3 6.57 13.35 -7.34
C VAL A 3 6.07 12.48 -8.48
N LEU A 4 6.55 11.23 -8.56
CA LEU A 4 6.08 10.24 -9.53
C LEU A 4 4.93 9.45 -8.90
N GLU A 5 3.86 9.24 -9.65
CA GLU A 5 2.74 8.40 -9.26
C GLU A 5 2.70 7.20 -10.21
N TYR A 6 2.76 5.99 -9.66
CA TYR A 6 2.93 4.77 -10.46
C TYR A 6 1.83 4.59 -11.51
N ASP A 7 0.58 4.85 -11.14
CA ASP A 7 -0.58 4.73 -12.04
C ASP A 7 -0.63 5.81 -13.13
N ARG A 8 0.13 6.90 -12.97
CA ARG A 8 0.10 8.08 -13.83
C ARG A 8 1.29 8.12 -14.78
N VAL A 9 1.19 7.29 -15.82
CA VAL A 9 2.28 7.00 -16.77
C VAL A 9 2.89 8.25 -17.39
N GLU A 10 2.07 9.24 -17.75
CA GLU A 10 2.55 10.47 -18.39
C GLU A 10 3.55 11.26 -17.53
N GLY A 11 3.58 11.00 -16.22
CA GLY A 11 4.50 11.64 -15.28
C GLY A 11 5.88 11.00 -15.21
N TRP A 12 6.06 9.77 -15.72
CA TRP A 12 7.33 9.03 -15.58
C TRP A 12 7.79 8.29 -16.84
N GLU A 13 6.91 7.88 -17.75
CA GLU A 13 7.29 7.16 -18.97
C GLU A 13 8.31 7.92 -19.84
N PRO A 14 8.15 9.25 -20.10
CA PRO A 14 9.13 10.00 -20.86
C PRO A 14 10.52 10.05 -20.20
N LEU A 15 10.59 9.92 -18.87
CA LEU A 15 11.86 9.84 -18.15
C LEU A 15 12.54 8.52 -18.45
N PHE A 16 11.81 7.40 -18.37
CA PHE A 16 12.35 6.08 -18.68
C PHE A 16 12.72 5.94 -20.16
N ASP A 17 11.95 6.52 -21.08
CA ASP A 17 12.32 6.57 -22.50
C ASP A 17 13.70 7.24 -22.68
N ALA A 18 13.92 8.38 -22.01
CA ALA A 18 15.18 9.10 -22.08
C ALA A 18 16.33 8.34 -21.39
N TRP A 19 16.09 7.83 -20.17
CA TRP A 19 17.11 7.13 -19.39
C TRP A 19 17.54 5.83 -20.05
N MET A 20 16.58 5.03 -20.51
CA MET A 20 16.89 3.74 -21.13
C MET A 20 17.54 3.91 -22.50
N ALA A 21 17.29 5.00 -23.23
CA ALA A 21 18.02 5.30 -24.45
C ALA A 21 19.53 5.57 -24.21
N GLU A 22 19.95 5.91 -22.98
CA GLU A 22 21.37 6.12 -22.64
C GLU A 22 22.14 4.80 -22.48
N ILE A 23 21.48 3.70 -22.11
CA ILE A 23 22.13 2.47 -21.62
C ILE A 23 21.62 1.18 -22.28
N ALA A 24 20.39 1.17 -22.82
CA ALA A 24 19.80 -0.03 -23.39
C ALA A 24 20.40 -0.38 -24.76
N PRO A 25 20.82 -1.64 -24.96
CA PRO A 25 21.18 -2.15 -26.28
C PRO A 25 20.02 -2.02 -27.29
N ALA A 26 20.35 -1.71 -28.54
CA ALA A 26 19.37 -1.47 -29.59
C ALA A 26 18.54 -2.72 -29.94
N ASP A 27 19.14 -3.90 -29.85
CA ASP A 27 18.48 -5.20 -30.01
C ASP A 27 17.46 -5.47 -28.91
N VAL A 28 17.79 -5.19 -27.64
CA VAL A 28 16.85 -5.28 -26.51
C VAL A 28 15.66 -4.35 -26.71
N LEU A 29 15.89 -3.09 -27.13
CA LEU A 29 14.81 -2.15 -27.43
C LEU A 29 13.90 -2.62 -28.57
N GLN A 30 14.47 -3.26 -29.60
CA GLN A 30 13.72 -3.82 -30.72
C GLN A 30 12.89 -5.04 -30.30
N GLU A 31 13.44 -5.91 -29.47
CA GLU A 31 12.76 -7.11 -28.98
C GLU A 31 11.55 -6.72 -28.10
N THR A 32 11.74 -5.83 -27.13
CA THR A 32 10.67 -5.37 -26.24
C THR A 32 9.60 -4.52 -26.96
N ALA A 33 9.88 -4.01 -28.16
CA ALA A 33 8.87 -3.35 -28.98
C ALA A 33 7.79 -4.32 -29.53
N SER A 34 8.04 -5.64 -29.48
CA SER A 34 7.01 -6.65 -29.73
C SER A 34 6.12 -6.84 -28.50
N PRO A 35 4.79 -7.02 -28.67
CA PRO A 35 3.89 -7.26 -27.55
C PRO A 35 4.32 -8.47 -26.71
N GLN A 36 4.46 -8.25 -25.40
CA GLN A 36 4.77 -9.29 -24.42
C GLN A 36 3.48 -9.77 -23.73
N GLU A 37 3.45 -11.02 -23.28
CA GLU A 37 2.31 -11.59 -22.53
C GLU A 37 2.32 -11.14 -21.07
N TYR A 38 3.49 -11.16 -20.42
CA TYR A 38 3.67 -10.83 -19.01
C TYR A 38 4.51 -9.55 -18.82
N ILE A 39 4.19 -8.77 -17.79
CA ILE A 39 4.86 -7.50 -17.48
C ILE A 39 6.30 -7.75 -17.03
N GLU A 40 6.51 -8.80 -16.25
CA GLU A 40 7.80 -9.23 -15.73
C GLU A 40 8.75 -9.66 -16.84
N ASP A 41 8.25 -10.33 -17.88
CA ASP A 41 9.06 -10.79 -19.02
C ASP A 41 9.65 -9.61 -19.80
N ALA A 42 8.86 -8.55 -19.99
CA ALA A 42 9.33 -7.35 -20.67
C ALA A 42 10.49 -6.69 -19.92
N GLY A 43 10.44 -6.65 -18.58
CA GLY A 43 11.54 -6.13 -17.77
C GLY A 43 12.76 -7.06 -17.72
N ALA A 44 12.55 -8.37 -17.77
CA ALA A 44 13.62 -9.37 -17.77
C ALA A 44 14.56 -9.22 -18.97
N LEU A 45 14.05 -8.85 -20.15
CA LEU A 45 14.88 -8.59 -21.34
C LEU A 45 15.97 -7.53 -21.09
N PHE A 46 15.64 -6.46 -20.36
CA PHE A 46 16.64 -5.44 -20.00
C PHE A 46 17.60 -5.95 -18.93
N LEU A 47 17.10 -6.74 -17.97
CA LEU A 47 17.93 -7.35 -16.94
C LEU A 47 19.00 -8.28 -17.54
N ASP A 48 18.62 -9.07 -18.53
CA ASP A 48 19.51 -10.00 -19.22
C ASP A 48 20.47 -9.29 -20.19
N GLY A 49 20.00 -8.24 -20.87
CA GLY A 49 20.79 -7.51 -21.86
C GLY A 49 21.80 -6.51 -21.29
N ILE A 50 21.50 -5.88 -20.16
CA ILE A 50 22.37 -4.88 -19.51
C ILE A 50 23.06 -5.47 -18.28
N GLY A 51 22.34 -6.27 -17.51
CA GLY A 51 22.82 -6.82 -16.25
C GLY A 51 22.26 -6.06 -15.04
N LYS A 52 22.07 -6.82 -13.97
CA LYS A 52 21.46 -6.36 -12.71
C LYS A 52 22.19 -5.20 -12.05
N ASP A 53 23.50 -5.29 -11.91
CA ASP A 53 24.28 -4.32 -11.13
C ASP A 53 24.29 -2.96 -11.82
N GLU A 54 24.53 -2.95 -13.14
CA GLU A 54 24.53 -1.75 -13.97
C GLU A 54 23.14 -1.09 -14.01
N LEU A 55 22.06 -1.86 -14.17
CA LEU A 55 20.70 -1.33 -14.09
C LEU A 55 20.35 -0.78 -12.70
N THR A 56 20.79 -1.45 -11.64
CA THR A 56 20.52 -1.03 -10.25
C THR A 56 21.20 0.29 -9.96
N GLU A 57 22.46 0.44 -10.34
CA GLU A 57 23.23 1.68 -10.17
C GLU A 57 22.61 2.79 -11.01
N PHE A 58 22.43 2.57 -12.31
CA PHE A 58 21.94 3.60 -13.22
C PHE A 58 20.53 4.08 -12.87
N LEU A 59 19.55 3.19 -12.73
CA LEU A 59 18.19 3.58 -12.39
C LEU A 59 18.08 4.11 -10.96
N GLY A 60 18.88 3.57 -10.03
CA GLY A 60 18.95 4.07 -8.66
C GLY A 60 19.39 5.53 -8.61
N GLU A 61 20.42 5.90 -9.37
CA GLU A 61 20.88 7.29 -9.49
C GLU A 61 19.82 8.20 -10.14
N LYS A 62 19.17 7.74 -11.21
CA LYS A 62 18.14 8.54 -11.91
C LYS A 62 16.89 8.73 -11.06
N LEU A 63 16.48 7.74 -10.27
CA LEU A 63 15.29 7.79 -9.42
C LEU A 63 15.53 8.49 -8.08
N ALA A 64 16.76 8.50 -7.55
CA ALA A 64 17.10 9.10 -6.26
C ALA A 64 16.61 10.56 -6.04
N PRO A 65 16.63 11.47 -7.04
CA PRO A 65 16.14 12.85 -6.89
C PRO A 65 14.61 12.98 -6.80
N HIS A 66 13.87 11.89 -7.01
CA HIS A 66 12.41 11.90 -7.07
C HIS A 66 11.78 11.47 -5.76
N SER A 67 10.52 11.86 -5.59
CA SER A 67 9.63 11.28 -4.58
C SER A 67 8.55 10.46 -5.27
N LEU A 68 7.95 9.54 -4.55
CA LEU A 68 6.88 8.67 -5.00
C LEU A 68 5.62 8.94 -4.21
N GLN A 69 4.51 9.08 -4.93
CA GLN A 69 3.19 9.11 -4.35
C GLN A 69 2.81 7.70 -3.91
N VAL A 70 2.44 7.54 -2.64
CA VAL A 70 1.95 6.27 -2.09
C VAL A 70 0.59 6.46 -1.43
N PHE A 71 -0.11 5.35 -1.21
CA PHE A 71 -1.51 5.35 -0.81
C PHE A 71 -1.78 4.38 0.36
N HIS A 72 -2.40 4.89 1.43
CA HIS A 72 -2.91 4.14 2.56
C HIS A 72 -4.44 4.06 2.47
N GLY A 73 -4.98 2.85 2.43
CA GLY A 73 -6.43 2.62 2.40
C GLY A 73 -6.95 2.30 3.79
N THR A 74 -7.99 2.99 4.22
CA THR A 74 -8.59 2.76 5.55
C THR A 74 -10.08 3.02 5.55
N ARG A 75 -10.79 2.44 6.53
CA ARG A 75 -12.20 2.70 6.81
C ARG A 75 -12.33 3.11 8.27
N VAL A 76 -12.72 4.36 8.52
CA VAL A 76 -12.68 4.96 9.87
C VAL A 76 -13.91 5.81 10.15
N SER A 77 -14.22 6.00 11.43
CA SER A 77 -15.25 6.93 11.88
C SER A 77 -14.80 8.39 11.79
N ASP A 78 -15.73 9.33 11.87
CA ASP A 78 -15.43 10.77 11.79
C ASP A 78 -14.51 11.24 12.93
N ALA A 79 -14.60 10.60 14.11
CA ALA A 79 -13.72 10.87 15.24
C ALA A 79 -12.28 10.45 14.95
N THR A 80 -12.08 9.23 14.42
CA THR A 80 -10.76 8.74 14.01
C THR A 80 -10.21 9.55 12.84
N LEU A 81 -11.04 9.93 11.86
CA LEU A 81 -10.61 10.83 10.78
C LEU A 81 -10.12 12.18 11.31
N SER A 82 -10.83 12.75 12.28
CA SER A 82 -10.45 13.99 12.93
C SER A 82 -9.11 13.86 13.67
N ALA A 83 -8.86 12.70 14.29
CA ALA A 83 -7.57 12.40 14.89
C ALA A 83 -6.45 12.29 13.84
N ILE A 84 -6.68 11.61 12.71
CA ILE A 84 -5.72 11.52 11.60
C ILE A 84 -5.38 12.92 11.06
N ARG A 85 -6.37 13.79 10.88
CA ARG A 85 -6.14 15.17 10.42
C ARG A 85 -5.29 16.00 11.39
N ARG A 86 -5.44 15.76 12.70
CA ARG A 86 -4.72 16.51 13.74
C ARG A 86 -3.33 15.95 14.01
N GLU A 87 -3.18 14.63 13.98
CA GLU A 87 -2.02 13.93 14.53
C GLU A 87 -1.23 13.15 13.48
N GLY A 88 -1.76 13.03 12.26
CA GLY A 88 -1.18 12.25 11.19
C GLY A 88 -1.59 10.77 11.24
N LEU A 89 -0.99 9.98 10.35
CA LEU A 89 -1.09 8.53 10.41
C LEU A 89 -0.12 8.01 11.46
N LYS A 90 -0.58 7.07 12.28
CA LYS A 90 0.23 6.41 13.30
C LYS A 90 0.24 4.91 13.04
N PRO A 91 1.33 4.22 13.38
CA PRO A 91 1.32 2.77 13.47
C PRO A 91 0.15 2.28 14.34
N LEU A 92 -0.33 1.08 14.03
CA LEU A 92 -1.36 0.44 14.84
C LEU A 92 -0.85 0.27 16.28
N SER A 93 -1.72 0.59 17.25
CA SER A 93 -1.51 0.28 18.66
C SER A 93 -2.81 -0.21 19.26
N LEU A 94 -2.89 -1.46 19.70
CA LEU A 94 -4.11 -2.02 20.28
C LEU A 94 -4.44 -1.42 21.63
N ALA A 95 -3.42 -1.05 22.42
CA ALA A 95 -3.60 -0.28 23.64
C ALA A 95 -4.36 1.03 23.36
N GLY A 96 -4.01 1.73 22.26
CA GLY A 96 -4.71 2.93 21.81
C GLY A 96 -6.09 2.68 21.19
N ARG A 97 -6.40 1.46 20.77
CA ARG A 97 -7.65 1.11 20.07
C ARG A 97 -8.85 0.90 20.99
N ARG A 98 -8.62 0.55 22.27
CA ARG A 98 -9.71 0.21 23.21
C ARG A 98 -10.80 1.27 23.25
N ALA A 99 -10.44 2.54 23.46
CA ALA A 99 -11.41 3.63 23.59
C ALA A 99 -12.23 3.81 22.30
N THR A 100 -11.59 3.70 21.14
CA THR A 100 -12.26 3.76 19.83
C THR A 100 -13.25 2.62 19.66
N LEU A 101 -12.84 1.38 19.96
CA LEU A 101 -13.71 0.21 19.84
C LEU A 101 -14.90 0.29 20.79
N VAL A 102 -14.72 0.73 22.04
CA VAL A 102 -15.84 0.97 22.97
C VAL A 102 -16.82 1.99 22.39
N ALA A 103 -16.33 3.14 21.93
CA ALA A 103 -17.19 4.19 21.38
C ALA A 103 -17.99 3.74 20.14
N GLU A 104 -17.39 2.88 19.31
CA GLU A 104 -18.02 2.37 18.10
C GLU A 104 -18.95 1.17 18.38
N LEU A 105 -18.65 0.34 19.37
CA LEU A 105 -19.40 -0.89 19.65
C LEU A 105 -20.46 -0.76 20.76
N GLN A 106 -20.41 0.31 21.58
CA GLN A 106 -21.30 0.47 22.74
C GLN A 106 -22.80 0.49 22.42
N ASP A 107 -23.16 0.84 21.19
CA ASP A 107 -24.56 0.89 20.72
C ASP A 107 -25.09 -0.50 20.31
N HIS A 108 -24.24 -1.53 20.33
CA HIS A 108 -24.67 -2.87 20.00
C HIS A 108 -25.67 -3.40 21.06
N PRO A 109 -26.80 -4.02 20.68
CA PRO A 109 -27.81 -4.50 21.65
C PRO A 109 -27.26 -5.46 22.72
N ARG A 110 -26.24 -6.24 22.36
CA ARG A 110 -25.54 -7.20 23.25
C ARG A 110 -24.31 -6.61 23.94
N TRP A 111 -24.01 -5.32 23.78
CA TRP A 111 -22.76 -4.73 24.25
C TRP A 111 -22.48 -5.00 25.73
N ARG A 112 -23.48 -4.83 26.61
CA ARG A 112 -23.33 -5.07 28.05
C ARG A 112 -22.89 -6.50 28.41
N GLU A 113 -23.27 -7.49 27.61
CA GLU A 113 -22.86 -8.89 27.80
C GLU A 113 -21.45 -9.14 27.25
N CYS A 114 -21.11 -8.48 26.13
CA CYS A 114 -19.88 -8.74 25.37
C CYS A 114 -18.69 -7.89 25.83
N GLU A 115 -18.91 -6.66 26.32
CA GLU A 115 -17.87 -5.71 26.75
C GLU A 115 -16.80 -6.33 27.66
N PRO A 116 -17.13 -7.17 28.67
CA PRO A 116 -16.11 -7.78 29.54
C PRO A 116 -15.07 -8.64 28.79
N ARG A 117 -15.38 -9.09 27.56
CA ARG A 117 -14.48 -9.89 26.71
C ARG A 117 -13.50 -9.03 25.91
N LEU A 118 -13.71 -7.71 25.83
CA LEU A 118 -12.91 -6.81 24.99
C LEU A 118 -11.43 -6.81 25.38
N ASP A 119 -11.13 -6.69 26.68
CA ASP A 119 -9.74 -6.61 27.14
C ASP A 119 -9.00 -7.93 26.91
N ALA A 120 -9.70 -9.07 27.05
CA ALA A 120 -9.16 -10.38 26.71
C ALA A 120 -8.90 -10.51 25.20
N ALA A 121 -9.83 -10.03 24.35
CA ALA A 121 -9.65 -10.03 22.90
C ALA A 121 -8.47 -9.14 22.46
N LEU A 122 -8.36 -7.92 23.02
CA LEU A 122 -7.24 -7.01 22.76
C LEU A 122 -5.90 -7.63 23.15
N HIS A 123 -5.83 -8.28 24.31
CA HIS A 123 -4.62 -8.98 24.71
C HIS A 123 -4.31 -10.15 23.76
N ARG A 124 -5.32 -10.95 23.38
CA ARG A 124 -5.17 -12.10 22.49
C ARG A 124 -4.61 -11.71 21.13
N PHE A 125 -5.01 -10.57 20.59
CA PHE A 125 -4.53 -10.07 19.30
C PHE A 125 -3.35 -9.08 19.43
N GLY A 126 -2.79 -8.89 20.63
CA GLY A 126 -1.67 -8.00 20.91
C GLY A 126 -0.27 -8.49 20.49
N PRO A 127 0.78 -7.68 20.73
CA PRO A 127 2.17 -8.08 20.54
C PRO A 127 2.53 -9.33 21.36
N GLY A 128 3.29 -10.26 20.77
CA GLY A 128 3.77 -11.47 21.45
C GLY A 128 3.07 -12.78 21.07
N TRP A 129 2.15 -12.77 20.10
CA TRP A 129 1.57 -14.01 19.59
C TRP A 129 2.56 -14.77 18.68
N GLU A 130 3.34 -15.64 19.31
CA GLU A 130 4.18 -16.65 18.67
C GLU A 130 3.32 -17.50 17.72
N ARG A 131 3.63 -17.47 16.41
CA ARG A 131 3.03 -18.29 15.32
C ARG A 131 1.72 -17.79 14.67
N GLY A 132 1.62 -16.50 14.34
CA GLY A 132 0.84 -16.07 13.15
C GLY A 132 -0.57 -15.53 13.37
N GLY A 133 -0.75 -14.64 14.36
CA GLY A 133 -2.03 -13.96 14.63
C GLY A 133 -2.14 -12.59 13.93
N ALA A 134 -3.36 -12.04 13.93
CA ALA A 134 -3.70 -10.74 13.34
C ALA A 134 -3.00 -9.52 13.97
N GLY A 135 -2.32 -9.70 15.11
CA GLY A 135 -1.57 -8.68 15.86
C GLY A 135 -0.22 -8.28 15.31
N LYS A 136 0.31 -8.99 14.29
CA LYS A 136 1.60 -8.65 13.66
C LYS A 136 1.66 -7.25 13.04
N ARG A 137 0.53 -6.57 12.90
CA ARG A 137 0.43 -5.21 12.35
C ARG A 137 0.75 -4.11 13.37
N GLU A 138 0.99 -4.45 14.65
CA GLU A 138 1.75 -3.59 15.57
C GLU A 138 3.25 -3.74 15.29
N ASP A 139 3.65 -3.45 14.05
CA ASP A 139 5.02 -3.56 13.53
C ASP A 139 5.71 -2.18 13.45
N ASP A 140 5.22 -1.21 14.22
CA ASP A 140 5.65 0.19 14.21
C ASP A 140 5.64 0.81 12.81
N ALA A 141 4.75 0.36 11.91
CA ALA A 141 4.65 0.85 10.55
C ALA A 141 3.25 1.32 10.13
N VAL A 142 3.23 2.19 9.12
CA VAL A 142 2.06 2.52 8.31
C VAL A 142 2.17 1.76 6.99
N HIS A 143 1.22 0.87 6.72
CA HIS A 143 1.19 0.15 5.44
C HIS A 143 0.57 1.01 4.33
N ALA A 144 1.24 1.06 3.19
CA ALA A 144 0.83 1.81 2.01
C ALA A 144 0.99 0.95 0.75
N CYS A 145 0.62 1.50 -0.40
CA CYS A 145 0.66 0.86 -1.71
C CYS A 145 1.19 1.86 -2.75
N LEU A 146 1.94 1.38 -3.74
CA LEU A 146 2.42 2.20 -4.86
C LEU A 146 1.27 2.55 -5.82
N SER A 147 0.40 1.60 -6.11
CA SER A 147 -0.73 1.78 -7.03
C SER A 147 -1.99 2.18 -6.27
N ARG A 148 -2.55 3.35 -6.62
CA ARG A 148 -3.86 3.80 -6.15
C ARG A 148 -4.95 2.85 -6.64
N ASN A 149 -4.98 2.56 -7.93
CA ASN A 149 -6.01 1.72 -8.53
C ASN A 149 -5.87 0.26 -8.08
N GLY A 150 -4.64 -0.23 -7.92
CA GLY A 150 -4.37 -1.52 -7.31
C GLY A 150 -4.99 -1.63 -5.92
N LEU A 151 -4.85 -0.60 -5.10
CA LEU A 151 -5.46 -0.55 -3.76
C LEU A 151 -6.99 -0.40 -3.82
N VAL A 152 -7.54 0.45 -4.69
CA VAL A 152 -9.00 0.74 -4.74
C VAL A 152 -9.81 -0.35 -5.43
N LYS A 153 -9.27 -0.98 -6.48
CA LYS A 153 -9.97 -1.96 -7.34
C LYS A 153 -9.46 -3.39 -7.22
N GLY A 154 -8.23 -3.59 -6.75
CA GLY A 154 -7.64 -4.92 -6.53
C GLY A 154 -7.75 -5.36 -5.07
N CYS A 155 -6.92 -4.77 -4.22
CA CYS A 155 -6.69 -5.13 -2.82
C CYS A 155 -7.40 -4.21 -1.82
N ASN A 156 -8.69 -3.93 -2.04
CA ASN A 156 -9.45 -2.92 -1.27
C ASN A 156 -10.00 -3.40 0.08
N HIS A 157 -9.44 -4.46 0.68
CA HIS A 157 -9.95 -5.04 1.92
C HIS A 157 -9.99 -4.01 3.07
N TYR A 158 -8.94 -3.21 3.22
CA TYR A 158 -8.88 -2.18 4.28
C TYR A 158 -9.82 -1.00 4.02
N LEU A 159 -10.16 -0.73 2.76
CA LEU A 159 -11.17 0.28 2.38
C LEU A 159 -12.59 -0.25 2.66
N THR A 160 -12.83 -1.53 2.40
CA THR A 160 -14.15 -2.15 2.57
C THR A 160 -14.46 -2.50 4.02
N HIS A 161 -13.48 -2.95 4.81
CA HIS A 161 -13.71 -3.46 6.17
C HIS A 161 -12.97 -2.69 7.26
N GLY A 162 -12.03 -1.80 6.91
CA GLY A 162 -11.15 -1.17 7.90
C GLY A 162 -10.04 -2.11 8.34
N ALA A 163 -9.47 -1.85 9.51
CA ALA A 163 -8.35 -2.65 10.01
C ALA A 163 -8.77 -4.10 10.27
N GLU A 164 -8.06 -5.05 9.67
CA GLU A 164 -8.32 -6.50 9.81
C GLU A 164 -8.33 -6.96 11.28
N VAL A 165 -7.45 -6.38 12.11
CA VAL A 165 -7.39 -6.67 13.55
C VAL A 165 -8.69 -6.31 14.27
N ASP A 166 -9.36 -5.23 13.87
CA ASP A 166 -10.64 -4.83 14.47
C ASP A 166 -11.70 -5.90 14.17
N ASN A 167 -11.68 -6.51 12.97
CA ASN A 167 -12.60 -7.57 12.61
C ASN A 167 -12.42 -8.81 13.48
N HIS A 168 -11.16 -9.18 13.75
CA HIS A 168 -10.83 -10.29 14.63
C HIS A 168 -11.27 -10.03 16.08
N ILE A 169 -10.99 -8.83 16.60
CA ILE A 169 -11.41 -8.43 17.95
C ILE A 169 -12.93 -8.48 18.08
N VAL A 170 -13.66 -7.92 17.10
CA VAL A 170 -15.12 -7.91 17.12
C VAL A 170 -15.69 -9.33 17.12
N ARG A 171 -15.19 -10.22 16.25
CA ARG A 171 -15.65 -11.61 16.22
C ARG A 171 -15.40 -12.37 17.52
N GLU A 172 -14.26 -12.12 18.17
CA GLU A 172 -13.96 -12.71 19.48
C GLU A 172 -14.91 -12.16 20.57
N VAL A 173 -15.22 -10.86 20.54
CA VAL A 173 -16.08 -10.20 21.54
C VAL A 173 -17.54 -10.65 21.44
N PHE A 174 -18.11 -10.69 20.22
CA PHE A 174 -19.52 -10.99 20.02
C PHE A 174 -19.81 -12.47 19.75
N GLY A 175 -18.83 -13.22 19.23
CA GLY A 175 -18.97 -14.62 18.80
C GLY A 175 -19.60 -14.78 17.41
N ASP A 176 -19.84 -13.68 16.70
CA ASP A 176 -20.47 -13.61 15.38
C ASP A 176 -20.07 -12.30 14.65
N ASP A 177 -20.70 -12.01 13.51
CA ASP A 177 -20.41 -10.83 12.68
C ASP A 177 -21.26 -9.59 13.03
N SER A 178 -22.15 -9.65 14.03
CA SER A 178 -23.10 -8.55 14.33
C SER A 178 -22.43 -7.23 14.72
N GLY A 179 -21.26 -7.30 15.35
CA GLY A 179 -20.46 -6.10 15.62
C GLY A 179 -19.79 -5.51 14.38
N LEU A 180 -19.55 -6.31 13.32
CA LEU A 180 -18.95 -5.81 12.08
C LEU A 180 -19.93 -4.93 11.31
N ASP A 181 -21.22 -5.26 11.32
CA ASP A 181 -22.28 -4.44 10.73
C ASP A 181 -22.31 -3.04 11.38
N LEU A 182 -22.11 -2.98 12.70
CA LEU A 182 -22.05 -1.72 13.43
C LEU A 182 -20.80 -0.90 13.07
N LEU A 183 -19.64 -1.54 12.93
CA LEU A 183 -18.43 -0.87 12.45
C LEU A 183 -18.62 -0.34 11.02
N ALA A 184 -19.21 -1.14 10.13
CA ALA A 184 -19.50 -0.72 8.76
C ALA A 184 -20.44 0.49 8.72
N ALA A 185 -21.49 0.51 9.54
CA ALA A 185 -22.42 1.63 9.61
C ALA A 185 -21.77 2.94 10.12
N LYS A 186 -20.78 2.84 11.01
CA LYS A 186 -20.12 4.00 11.64
C LYS A 186 -18.88 4.50 10.91
N ARG A 187 -18.29 3.68 10.03
CA ARG A 187 -17.01 3.96 9.38
C ARG A 187 -17.18 4.18 7.89
N LYS A 188 -16.42 5.12 7.33
CA LYS A 188 -16.41 5.44 5.90
C LYS A 188 -15.02 5.19 5.30
N PRO A 189 -14.93 4.82 4.02
CA PRO A 189 -13.64 4.57 3.37
C PRO A 189 -12.94 5.89 3.03
N TYR A 190 -11.63 5.92 3.25
CA TYR A 190 -10.75 7.02 2.90
C TYR A 190 -9.47 6.48 2.28
N LEU A 191 -9.06 7.12 1.20
CA LEU A 191 -7.73 6.94 0.63
C LEU A 191 -6.85 8.10 1.12
N ILE A 192 -5.76 7.77 1.79
CA ILE A 192 -4.84 8.76 2.34
C ILE A 192 -3.54 8.65 1.57
N SER A 193 -3.13 9.72 0.92
CA SER A 193 -1.96 9.75 0.06
C SER A 193 -0.88 10.67 0.63
N PHE A 194 0.38 10.28 0.47
CA PHE A 194 1.54 11.07 0.88
C PHE A 194 2.76 10.71 0.01
N ALA A 195 3.74 11.62 -0.03
CA ALA A 195 4.96 11.40 -0.80
C ALA A 195 6.08 10.82 0.07
N LEU A 196 6.82 9.83 -0.46
CA LEU A 196 8.07 9.32 0.09
C LEU A 196 9.21 9.68 -0.85
N ASN A 197 10.39 10.04 -0.35
CA ASN A 197 11.55 10.06 -1.24
C ASN A 197 11.85 8.63 -1.72
N PHE A 198 12.52 8.51 -2.88
CA PHE A 198 12.77 7.21 -3.51
C PHE A 198 13.44 6.20 -2.56
N ALA A 199 14.48 6.62 -1.83
CA ALA A 199 15.19 5.76 -0.88
C ALA A 199 14.28 5.23 0.25
N ALA A 200 13.37 6.06 0.77
CA ALA A 200 12.42 5.66 1.79
C ALA A 200 11.36 4.70 1.23
N ALA A 201 10.95 4.86 -0.03
CA ALA A 201 10.04 3.93 -0.69
C ALA A 201 10.67 2.55 -0.90
N GLU A 202 11.94 2.49 -1.34
CA GLU A 202 12.69 1.24 -1.45
C GLU A 202 12.90 0.56 -0.10
N ALA A 203 13.25 1.32 0.94
CA ALA A 203 13.35 0.80 2.30
C ALA A 203 12.01 0.24 2.80
N ALA A 204 10.90 0.92 2.50
CA ALA A 204 9.55 0.47 2.85
C ALA A 204 9.12 -0.77 2.04
N ALA A 205 9.63 -0.96 0.83
CA ALA A 205 9.38 -2.15 0.02
C ALA A 205 10.18 -3.38 0.51
N ASN A 206 11.28 -3.17 1.22
CA ASN A 206 12.11 -4.22 1.80
C ASN A 206 12.43 -3.98 3.28
N PRO A 207 11.41 -4.02 4.14
CA PRO A 207 11.54 -3.67 5.55
C PRO A 207 12.47 -4.60 6.35
N HIS A 208 12.78 -5.78 5.81
CA HIS A 208 13.65 -6.78 6.44
C HIS A 208 15.05 -6.87 5.80
N GLY A 209 15.37 -6.00 4.83
CA GLY A 209 16.67 -5.97 4.19
C GLY A 209 17.05 -7.27 3.47
N LEU A 210 16.05 -7.99 2.93
CA LEU A 210 16.27 -9.20 2.15
C LEU A 210 17.07 -8.86 0.89
N ARG A 211 18.01 -9.73 0.52
CA ARG A 211 18.74 -9.57 -0.74
C ARG A 211 17.78 -9.84 -1.88
N TYR A 212 17.69 -8.91 -2.83
CA TYR A 212 16.93 -9.10 -4.05
C TYR A 212 17.67 -10.06 -4.98
N GLU A 213 16.96 -11.02 -5.58
CA GLU A 213 17.47 -11.81 -6.70
C GLU A 213 17.51 -10.95 -7.97
N GLY A 214 16.47 -10.13 -8.21
CA GLY A 214 16.40 -9.11 -9.26
C GLY A 214 16.81 -7.70 -8.79
N LEU A 215 16.23 -6.68 -9.43
CA LEU A 215 16.40 -5.27 -9.08
C LEU A 215 15.71 -4.92 -7.75
N PRO A 216 16.05 -3.79 -7.11
CA PRO A 216 15.25 -3.23 -6.03
C PRO A 216 13.77 -3.09 -6.43
N PHE A 217 12.87 -3.38 -5.49
CA PHE A 217 11.46 -3.62 -5.80
C PHE A 217 10.80 -2.46 -6.54
N VAL A 218 11.00 -1.23 -6.07
CA VAL A 218 10.34 -0.06 -6.66
C VAL A 218 10.93 0.23 -8.03
N THR A 219 12.27 0.18 -8.17
CA THR A 219 12.95 0.24 -9.47
C THR A 219 12.38 -0.79 -10.45
N GLN A 220 12.25 -2.04 -10.00
CA GLN A 220 11.75 -3.13 -10.83
C GLN A 220 10.32 -2.87 -11.30
N LYS A 221 9.45 -2.34 -10.45
CA LYS A 221 8.05 -2.05 -10.81
C LYS A 221 7.93 -1.01 -11.91
N PHE A 222 8.71 0.07 -11.84
CA PHE A 222 8.72 1.06 -12.91
C PHE A 222 9.37 0.52 -14.19
N LEU A 223 10.50 -0.19 -14.10
CA LEU A 223 11.15 -0.78 -15.27
C LEU A 223 10.22 -1.76 -16.00
N ASN A 224 9.61 -2.70 -15.27
CA ASN A 224 8.71 -3.69 -15.85
C ASN A 224 7.50 -3.02 -16.52
N ALA A 225 6.88 -2.03 -15.86
CA ALA A 225 5.74 -1.30 -16.42
C ALA A 225 6.12 -0.50 -17.67
N TRP A 226 7.26 0.19 -17.66
CA TRP A 226 7.78 0.90 -18.82
C TRP A 226 8.08 -0.06 -19.98
N ALA A 227 8.83 -1.12 -19.71
CA ALA A 227 9.24 -2.11 -20.72
C ALA A 227 8.02 -2.76 -21.36
N PHE A 228 7.04 -3.19 -20.56
CA PHE A 228 5.81 -3.80 -21.07
C PHE A 228 5.04 -2.88 -22.01
N ARG A 229 5.04 -1.56 -21.75
CA ARG A 229 4.39 -0.56 -22.59
C ARG A 229 5.06 -0.35 -23.93
N LEU A 230 6.34 -0.70 -24.09
CA LEU A 230 7.02 -0.58 -25.38
C LEU A 230 6.31 -1.41 -26.47
N GLY A 231 5.91 -2.64 -26.13
CA GLY A 231 5.13 -3.53 -26.99
C GLY A 231 3.61 -3.44 -26.80
N ASN A 232 3.13 -2.97 -25.64
CA ASN A 232 1.71 -2.88 -25.30
C ASN A 232 1.26 -1.44 -25.04
N ARG A 233 1.33 -0.57 -26.05
CA ARG A 233 1.14 0.90 -25.92
C ARG A 233 -0.17 1.37 -25.28
N GLN A 234 -1.23 0.55 -25.34
CA GLN A 234 -2.52 0.86 -24.72
C GLN A 234 -2.64 0.40 -23.27
N TRP A 235 -1.76 -0.49 -22.80
CA TRP A 235 -1.80 -1.00 -21.44
C TRP A 235 -1.45 0.08 -20.43
N GLN A 236 -2.17 0.15 -19.32
CA GLN A 236 -1.93 1.12 -18.24
C GLN A 236 -1.70 0.36 -16.92
N PRO A 237 -0.71 0.75 -16.09
CA PRO A 237 -0.49 0.15 -14.77
C PRO A 237 -1.75 0.18 -13.90
N ALA A 238 -2.50 1.28 -13.99
CA ALA A 238 -3.77 1.48 -13.32
C ALA A 238 -4.83 0.39 -13.64
N GLY A 239 -4.68 -0.32 -14.76
CA GLY A 239 -5.53 -1.43 -15.19
C GLY A 239 -5.10 -2.80 -14.67
N ALA A 240 -3.85 -2.97 -14.19
CA ALA A 240 -3.34 -4.24 -13.69
C ALA A 240 -3.94 -4.64 -12.34
N ARG A 241 -4.48 -3.68 -11.57
CA ARG A 241 -5.12 -3.90 -10.25
C ARG A 241 -4.19 -4.56 -9.21
N ILE A 242 -2.88 -4.37 -9.33
CA ILE A 242 -1.86 -4.84 -8.38
C ILE A 242 -1.49 -3.67 -7.46
N SER A 243 -1.58 -3.85 -6.14
CA SER A 243 -1.43 -2.74 -5.18
C SER A 243 0.02 -2.45 -4.77
N ASP A 244 0.94 -3.42 -4.88
CA ASP A 244 2.36 -3.31 -4.53
C ASP A 244 2.62 -2.66 -3.16
N ALA A 245 2.58 -3.49 -2.12
CA ALA A 245 2.56 -3.08 -0.72
C ALA A 245 3.91 -2.55 -0.21
N LEU A 246 3.84 -1.54 0.67
CA LEU A 246 4.97 -0.90 1.33
C LEU A 246 4.72 -0.84 2.84
N MET A 247 5.79 -0.95 3.63
CA MET A 247 5.78 -0.87 5.08
C MET A 247 6.60 0.34 5.54
N VAL A 248 5.93 1.49 5.70
CA VAL A 248 6.58 2.75 6.06
C VAL A 248 6.81 2.79 7.55
N SER A 249 8.08 2.77 7.98
CA SER A 249 8.42 2.82 9.40
C SER A 249 7.96 4.12 10.06
N GLY A 250 7.33 4.01 11.22
CA GLY A 250 6.84 5.12 12.01
C GLY A 250 5.54 5.74 11.49
N GLY A 251 5.20 6.91 12.04
CA GLY A 251 4.03 7.69 11.64
C GLY A 251 4.31 8.66 10.49
N VAL A 252 3.24 9.14 9.85
CA VAL A 252 3.28 10.17 8.81
C VAL A 252 2.60 11.42 9.34
N ALA A 253 3.34 12.53 9.38
CA ALA A 253 2.86 13.81 9.89
C ALA A 253 1.63 14.34 9.13
N PRO A 254 0.69 15.04 9.80
CA PRO A 254 -0.59 15.44 9.21
C PRO A 254 -0.46 16.40 8.03
N ASP A 255 0.54 17.28 8.04
CA ASP A 255 0.82 18.26 6.98
C ASP A 255 1.29 17.61 5.66
N ARG A 256 1.64 16.32 5.69
CA ARG A 256 2.05 15.54 4.52
C ARG A 256 0.91 14.75 3.87
N LEU A 257 -0.28 14.73 4.50
CA LEU A 257 -1.38 13.87 4.08
C LEU A 257 -2.35 14.62 3.15
N THR A 258 -2.72 13.96 2.06
CA THR A 258 -3.93 14.28 1.31
C THR A 258 -4.97 13.20 1.60
N ILE A 259 -6.17 13.60 2.01
CA ILE A 259 -7.24 12.67 2.39
C ILE A 259 -8.36 12.78 1.36
N GLU A 260 -8.58 11.70 0.63
CA GLU A 260 -9.65 11.54 -0.34
C GLU A 260 -10.77 10.68 0.27
N PRO A 261 -12.00 11.22 0.45
CA PRO A 261 -13.15 10.40 0.80
C PRO A 261 -13.54 9.52 -0.38
N LEU A 262 -13.83 8.25 -0.11
CA LEU A 262 -14.40 7.33 -1.09
C LEU A 262 -15.84 6.97 -0.71
N THR A 263 -16.57 6.42 -1.67
CA THR A 263 -17.88 5.79 -1.46
C THR A 263 -17.79 4.29 -1.67
N ASP A 264 -18.76 3.53 -1.15
CA ASP A 264 -18.82 2.09 -1.41
C ASP A 264 -18.97 1.77 -2.90
N ALA A 265 -19.56 2.68 -3.70
CA ALA A 265 -19.63 2.55 -5.15
C ALA A 265 -18.24 2.62 -5.81
N ASP A 266 -17.33 3.43 -5.28
CA ASP A 266 -15.95 3.51 -5.76
C ASP A 266 -15.17 2.21 -5.51
N LEU A 267 -15.61 1.38 -4.57
CA LEU A 267 -14.96 0.12 -4.19
C LEU A 267 -15.50 -1.11 -4.95
N GLN A 268 -16.54 -0.93 -5.78
CA GLN A 268 -17.06 -2.02 -6.63
C GLN A 268 -16.07 -2.35 -7.77
N ARG A 269 -15.90 -3.64 -8.05
CA ARG A 269 -14.88 -4.22 -8.94
C ARG A 269 -15.26 -4.24 -10.41
#